data_AF-A0A1C1YSB3-F1
#
_entry.id   AF-A0A1C1YSB3-F1
#
_cell.length_a   1.000
_cell.length_b   1.000
_cell.length_c   1.000
_cell.angle_alpha   90.00
_cell.angle_beta   90.00
_cell.angle_gamma   90.00
#
_symmetry.space_group_name_H-M   'P 1'
#
loop_
_entity.id
_entity.type
_entity.pdbx_description
1 polymer ?
#
loop_
_entity_poly.entity_id
_entity_poly.type
_entity_poly.pdbx_seq_one_letter_code
_entity_poly.pdbx_strand_id
1 'polypeptide(L)'
;MTAPRRRFGLPPVRIDVESMDLEELLAAALERCPDIENAVDFYGLDPFDIDPTLIQVGWHMAAKTGTDFRIGRRLLQLLSPDGYLMPPPEFRLSRVTEPTEDEMFKAPIVTPWRVELWQSGSSPAEWRVNGSVYHKNWGPRIWSRVLYLNRAWGMALTDDGWIRLGRRI
;
A
#
# COMPACT_ATOMS: atom_id res chain seq x y z
N MET A 1 -50.05 17.60 -2.81
CA MET A 1 -49.07 17.51 -3.92
C MET A 1 -47.77 18.15 -3.44
N THR A 2 -46.76 17.35 -3.16
CA THR A 2 -45.47 17.82 -2.61
C THR A 2 -44.46 17.85 -3.75
N ALA A 3 -43.88 19.02 -4.04
CA ALA A 3 -42.93 19.17 -5.13
C ALA A 3 -41.65 18.34 -4.89
N PRO A 4 -41.10 17.66 -5.92
CA PRO A 4 -39.84 16.94 -5.76
C PRO A 4 -38.69 17.95 -5.66
N ARG A 5 -37.96 17.93 -4.53
CA ARG A 5 -36.71 18.67 -4.36
C ARG A 5 -35.66 18.10 -5.32
N ARG A 6 -35.41 18.82 -6.42
CA ARG A 6 -34.21 18.63 -7.26
C ARG A 6 -32.97 18.98 -6.43
N ARG A 7 -32.20 17.98 -5.99
CA ARG A 7 -30.77 18.18 -5.68
C ARG A 7 -29.99 18.05 -6.98
N PHE A 8 -29.77 19.17 -7.66
CA PHE A 8 -28.66 19.31 -8.61
C PHE A 8 -27.36 19.43 -7.81
N GLY A 9 -26.87 18.30 -7.31
CA GLY A 9 -25.47 18.18 -6.94
C GLY A 9 -24.77 17.51 -8.11
N LEU A 10 -23.80 18.19 -8.73
CA LEU A 10 -22.85 17.49 -9.59
C LEU A 10 -22.33 16.28 -8.80
N PRO A 11 -22.24 15.08 -9.40
CA PRO A 11 -21.58 13.97 -8.74
C PRO A 11 -20.19 14.46 -8.29
N PRO A 12 -19.72 14.10 -7.07
CA PRO A 12 -18.43 14.55 -6.59
C PRO A 12 -17.40 14.28 -7.68
N VAL A 13 -16.65 15.32 -8.06
CA VAL A 13 -15.60 15.23 -9.08
C VAL A 13 -14.74 14.04 -8.68
N ARG A 14 -14.79 12.98 -9.50
CA ARG A 14 -13.96 11.81 -9.28
C ARG A 14 -12.54 12.26 -9.62
N ILE A 15 -11.77 12.58 -8.60
CA ILE A 15 -10.34 12.83 -8.75
C ILE A 15 -9.72 11.55 -9.28
N ASP A 16 -9.13 11.64 -10.47
CA ASP A 16 -8.37 10.53 -11.05
C ASP A 16 -6.95 10.54 -10.48
N VAL A 17 -6.83 10.03 -9.26
CA VAL A 17 -5.56 10.01 -8.52
C VAL A 17 -4.44 9.30 -9.30
N GLU A 18 -4.77 8.30 -10.12
CA GLU A 18 -3.75 7.49 -10.78
C GLU A 18 -3.06 8.23 -11.95
N SER A 19 -3.72 9.24 -12.52
CA SER A 19 -3.16 10.08 -13.59
C SER A 19 -2.32 11.25 -13.08
N MET A 20 -2.34 11.53 -11.78
CA MET A 20 -1.68 12.69 -11.19
C MET A 20 -0.17 12.49 -11.05
N ASP A 21 0.58 13.57 -11.25
CA ASP A 21 2.01 13.63 -10.95
C ASP A 21 2.30 13.97 -9.47
N LEU A 22 3.58 14.05 -9.09
CA LEU A 22 3.99 14.32 -7.71
C LEU A 22 3.52 15.68 -7.20
N GLU A 23 3.56 16.72 -8.05
CA GLU A 23 3.18 18.08 -7.68
C GLU A 23 1.67 18.19 -7.47
N GLU A 24 0.90 17.63 -8.40
CA GLU A 24 -0.56 17.55 -8.31
C GLU A 24 -1.02 16.77 -7.06
N LEU A 25 -0.35 15.65 -6.76
CA LEU A 25 -0.66 14.84 -5.57
C LEU A 25 -0.31 15.56 -4.27
N LEU A 26 0.82 16.29 -4.23
CA LEU A 26 1.21 17.07 -3.05
C LEU A 26 0.20 18.20 -2.80
N ALA A 27 -0.16 18.95 -3.84
CA ALA A 27 -1.16 20.01 -3.75
C ALA A 27 -2.51 19.45 -3.26
N ALA A 28 -2.96 18.32 -3.82
CA ALA A 28 -4.18 17.65 -3.39
C ALA A 28 -4.10 17.15 -1.94
N ALA A 29 -2.93 16.69 -1.47
CA ALA A 29 -2.75 16.29 -0.09
C ALA A 29 -2.89 17.48 0.87
N LEU A 30 -2.20 18.59 0.60
CA LEU A 30 -2.23 19.80 1.43
C LEU A 30 -3.63 20.42 1.49
N GLU A 31 -4.36 20.48 0.37
CA GLU A 31 -5.74 21.00 0.32
C GLU A 31 -6.70 20.15 1.17
N ARG A 32 -6.55 18.83 1.11
CA ARG A 32 -7.47 17.88 1.77
C ARG A 32 -7.14 17.65 3.23
N CYS A 33 -5.90 17.90 3.62
CA CYS A 33 -5.35 17.51 4.90
C CYS A 33 -4.49 18.65 5.49
N PRO A 34 -5.11 19.75 5.95
CA PRO A 34 -4.38 20.91 6.46
C PRO A 34 -3.49 20.62 7.69
N ASP A 35 -3.76 19.50 8.39
CA ASP A 35 -2.95 19.00 9.51
C ASP A 35 -1.58 18.47 9.09
N ILE A 36 -1.33 18.23 7.79
CA ILE A 36 -0.02 17.81 7.27
C ILE A 36 1.10 18.77 7.69
N GLU A 37 0.84 20.08 7.64
CA GLU A 37 1.83 21.10 8.01
C GLU A 37 2.33 20.96 9.46
N ASN A 38 1.50 20.40 10.34
CA ASN A 38 1.86 20.16 11.74
C ASN A 38 2.42 18.74 11.97
N ALA A 39 2.15 17.82 11.05
CA ALA A 39 2.48 16.40 11.18
C ALA A 39 3.79 16.01 10.47
N VAL A 40 4.24 16.82 9.51
CA VAL A 40 5.44 16.59 8.71
C VAL A 40 6.52 17.58 9.11
N ASP A 41 7.75 17.08 9.30
CA ASP A 41 8.88 17.94 9.62
C ASP A 41 9.43 18.58 8.34
N PHE A 42 8.92 19.78 8.02
CA PHE A 42 9.41 20.59 6.90
C PHE A 42 10.76 21.28 7.20
N TYR A 43 11.21 21.31 8.46
CA TYR A 43 12.40 22.06 8.89
C TYR A 43 13.65 21.18 9.05
N GLY A 44 13.49 19.87 9.19
CA GLY A 44 14.58 18.91 9.37
C GLY A 44 15.22 18.40 8.06
N LEU A 45 14.79 18.89 6.91
CA LEU A 45 15.19 18.37 5.60
C LEU A 45 16.00 19.40 4.82
N ASP A 46 17.06 18.91 4.17
CA ASP A 46 17.85 19.71 3.24
C ASP A 46 16.89 20.24 2.16
N PRO A 47 16.87 21.56 1.86
CA PRO A 47 16.04 22.13 0.80
C PRO A 47 16.28 21.51 -0.59
N PHE A 48 17.33 20.69 -0.76
CA PHE A 48 17.58 19.91 -1.96
C PHE A 48 17.14 18.43 -1.89
N ASP A 49 16.66 17.96 -0.74
CA ASP A 49 16.18 16.59 -0.51
C ASP A 49 14.65 16.59 -0.39
N ILE A 50 13.99 16.65 -1.56
CA ILE A 50 12.53 16.75 -1.69
C ILE A 50 11.85 15.42 -1.32
N ASP A 51 12.55 14.30 -1.49
CA ASP A 51 11.99 12.95 -1.36
C ASP A 51 11.55 12.59 0.08
N PRO A 52 12.31 12.89 1.15
CA PRO A 52 11.89 12.57 2.51
C PRO A 52 10.61 13.28 2.95
N THR A 53 10.38 14.54 2.54
CA THR A 53 9.14 15.27 2.84
C THR A 53 7.95 14.59 2.18
N LEU A 54 8.09 14.27 0.89
CA LEU A 54 7.03 13.60 0.11
C LEU A 54 6.73 12.20 0.65
N ILE A 55 7.74 11.48 1.14
CA ILE A 55 7.56 10.19 1.81
C ILE A 55 6.72 10.36 3.10
N GLN A 56 7.03 11.36 3.94
CA GLN A 56 6.26 11.63 5.16
C GLN A 56 4.81 12.00 4.85
N VAL A 57 4.58 12.90 3.89
CA VAL A 57 3.23 13.25 3.40
C VAL A 57 2.51 12.01 2.89
N GLY A 58 3.19 11.20 2.08
CA GLY A 58 2.66 9.96 1.52
C GLY A 58 2.18 9.00 2.59
N TRP A 59 2.98 8.76 3.63
CA TRP A 59 2.60 7.90 4.76
C TRP A 59 1.49 8.50 5.63
N HIS A 60 1.52 9.80 5.87
CA HIS A 60 0.46 10.49 6.61
C HIS A 60 -0.90 10.33 5.91
N MET A 61 -0.92 10.51 4.59
CA MET A 61 -2.11 10.32 3.76
C MET A 61 -2.53 8.84 3.67
N ALA A 62 -1.56 7.93 3.52
CA ALA A 62 -1.82 6.48 3.44
C ALA A 62 -2.38 5.88 4.76
N ALA A 63 -2.23 6.57 5.90
CA ALA A 63 -2.86 6.20 7.15
C ALA A 63 -4.37 6.52 7.21
N LYS A 64 -4.86 7.39 6.32
CA LYS A 64 -6.27 7.80 6.22
C LYS A 64 -7.07 6.84 5.34
N THR A 65 -8.33 7.15 5.02
CA THR A 65 -9.19 6.28 4.19
C THR A 65 -9.68 6.96 2.91
N GLY A 66 -10.13 6.15 1.95
CA GLY A 66 -10.78 6.62 0.73
C GLY A 66 -9.82 7.34 -0.23
N THR A 67 -10.17 8.54 -0.66
CA THR A 67 -9.35 9.32 -1.60
C THR A 67 -8.00 9.69 -1.00
N ASP A 68 -7.93 9.98 0.29
CA ASP A 68 -6.70 10.40 0.96
C ASP A 68 -5.68 9.26 0.97
N PHE A 69 -6.15 8.05 1.27
CA PHE A 69 -5.37 6.81 1.14
C PHE A 69 -4.81 6.65 -0.28
N ARG A 70 -5.64 6.84 -1.31
CA ARG A 70 -5.23 6.68 -2.71
C ARG A 70 -4.14 7.69 -3.07
N ILE A 71 -4.26 8.95 -2.64
CA ILE A 71 -3.25 10.00 -2.85
C ILE A 71 -1.93 9.58 -2.19
N GLY A 72 -1.97 9.22 -0.91
CA GLY A 72 -0.78 8.81 -0.17
C GLY A 72 -0.09 7.60 -0.79
N ARG A 73 -0.86 6.56 -1.15
CA ARG A 73 -0.35 5.38 -1.84
C ARG A 73 0.31 5.74 -3.18
N ARG A 74 -0.30 6.63 -3.96
CA ARG A 74 0.21 7.01 -5.28
C ARG A 74 1.51 7.82 -5.17
N LEU A 75 1.59 8.77 -4.24
CA LEU A 75 2.84 9.48 -3.91
C LEU A 75 3.97 8.49 -3.63
N LEU A 76 3.74 7.56 -2.70
CA LEU A 76 4.73 6.56 -2.31
C LEU A 76 5.13 5.63 -3.47
N GLN A 77 4.21 5.31 -4.38
CA GLN A 77 4.52 4.53 -5.59
C GLN A 77 5.41 5.28 -6.56
N LEU A 78 5.14 6.57 -6.82
CA LEU A 78 5.95 7.39 -7.72
C LEU A 78 7.36 7.65 -7.18
N LEU A 79 7.52 7.66 -5.86
CA LEU A 79 8.81 7.76 -5.18
C LEU A 79 9.56 6.43 -5.08
N SER A 80 8.90 5.30 -5.42
CA SER A 80 9.55 3.99 -5.39
C SER A 80 10.42 3.82 -6.64
N PRO A 81 11.73 3.45 -6.53
CA PRO A 81 12.65 3.41 -7.67
C PRO A 81 12.23 2.50 -8.83
N ASP A 82 11.51 1.43 -8.52
CA ASP A 82 10.99 0.45 -9.47
C ASP A 82 9.50 0.65 -9.79
N GLY A 83 8.88 1.70 -9.24
CA GLY A 83 7.44 1.96 -9.31
C GLY A 83 6.58 1.05 -8.42
N TYR A 84 7.21 0.16 -7.63
CA TYR A 84 6.50 -0.81 -6.82
C TYR A 84 6.72 -0.59 -5.33
N LEU A 85 5.75 0.09 -4.72
CA LEU A 85 5.71 0.33 -3.29
C LEU A 85 5.81 -0.99 -2.48
N MET A 86 6.76 -1.03 -1.54
CA MET A 86 7.04 -2.19 -0.68
C MET A 86 6.78 -1.90 0.79
N PRO A 87 6.43 -2.93 1.60
CA PRO A 87 6.42 -2.80 3.04
C PRO A 87 7.80 -2.31 3.53
N PRO A 88 7.86 -1.42 4.53
CA PRO A 88 9.13 -0.95 5.07
C PRO A 88 9.98 -2.14 5.60
N PRO A 89 11.32 -2.05 5.62
CA PRO A 89 12.19 -3.15 6.07
C PRO A 89 11.84 -3.70 7.46
N GLU A 90 11.37 -2.84 8.35
CA GLU A 90 10.94 -3.14 9.72
C GLU A 90 9.50 -3.69 9.82
N PHE A 91 8.78 -3.84 8.71
CA PHE A 91 7.41 -4.32 8.69
C PHE A 91 7.28 -5.73 9.30
N ARG A 92 6.65 -5.79 10.47
CA ARG A 92 6.46 -7.03 11.22
C ARG A 92 5.19 -6.96 12.07
N LEU A 93 4.19 -7.75 11.68
CA LEU A 93 2.96 -7.96 12.45
C LEU A 93 2.95 -9.31 13.19
N SER A 94 3.86 -10.22 12.83
CA SER A 94 4.02 -11.53 13.49
C SER A 94 5.29 -11.57 14.35
N ARG A 95 5.20 -12.26 15.49
CA ARG A 95 6.39 -12.64 16.27
C ARG A 95 7.19 -13.75 15.57
N VAL A 96 6.53 -14.60 14.79
CA VAL A 96 7.17 -15.63 13.96
C VAL A 96 7.69 -14.97 12.69
N THR A 97 9.02 -14.97 12.52
CA THR A 97 9.71 -14.33 11.38
C THR A 97 10.57 -15.31 10.59
N GLU A 98 10.79 -16.50 11.12
CA GLU A 98 11.56 -17.53 10.44
C GLU A 98 10.66 -18.75 10.25
N PRO A 99 10.52 -19.24 9.02
CA PRO A 99 9.86 -20.52 8.79
C PRO A 99 10.75 -21.66 9.29
N THR A 100 10.10 -22.70 9.78
CA THR A 100 10.75 -24.00 9.99
C THR A 100 11.09 -24.65 8.65
N GLU A 101 12.01 -25.62 8.65
CA GLU A 101 12.39 -26.35 7.42
C GLU A 101 11.17 -27.02 6.76
N ASP A 102 10.25 -27.58 7.56
CA ASP A 102 9.03 -28.20 7.07
C ASP A 102 8.08 -27.18 6.42
N GLU A 103 7.95 -25.98 7.00
CA GLU A 103 7.17 -24.88 6.41
C GLU A 103 7.80 -24.39 5.11
N MET A 104 9.14 -24.26 5.05
CA MET A 104 9.85 -23.90 3.81
C MET A 104 9.60 -24.93 2.70
N PHE A 105 9.67 -26.22 3.03
CA PHE A 105 9.46 -27.31 2.08
C PHE A 105 8.03 -27.36 1.56
N LYS A 106 7.04 -27.17 2.44
CA LYS A 106 5.61 -27.22 2.11
C LYS A 106 5.06 -25.92 1.54
N ALA A 107 5.78 -24.81 1.68
CA ALA A 107 5.30 -23.50 1.24
C ALA A 107 5.00 -23.48 -0.27
N PRO A 108 3.81 -23.00 -0.69
CA PRO A 108 3.49 -22.80 -2.08
C PRO A 108 4.41 -21.75 -2.71
N ILE A 109 4.64 -21.86 -4.03
CA ILE A 109 5.36 -20.83 -4.79
C ILE A 109 4.33 -19.89 -5.40
N VAL A 110 4.46 -18.58 -5.12
CA VAL A 110 3.64 -17.53 -5.71
C VAL A 110 4.44 -16.85 -6.81
N THR A 111 4.03 -17.02 -8.06
CA THR A 111 4.69 -16.39 -9.22
C THR A 111 3.71 -16.17 -10.39
N PRO A 112 3.79 -15.07 -11.13
CA PRO A 112 4.47 -13.87 -10.71
C PRO A 112 3.72 -13.24 -9.51
N TRP A 113 4.45 -12.59 -8.60
CA TRP A 113 3.88 -12.02 -7.38
C TRP A 113 3.95 -10.49 -7.38
N ARG A 114 3.06 -9.87 -6.61
CA ARG A 114 3.06 -8.44 -6.28
C ARG A 114 2.63 -8.25 -4.83
N VAL A 115 3.12 -7.20 -4.19
CA VAL A 115 2.63 -6.74 -2.89
C VAL A 115 2.01 -5.37 -3.08
N GLU A 116 0.86 -5.15 -2.45
CA GLU A 116 0.09 -3.93 -2.59
C GLU A 116 -0.28 -3.42 -1.20
N LEU A 117 -0.09 -2.12 -0.98
CA LEU A 117 -0.76 -1.43 0.11
C LEU A 117 -2.23 -1.26 -0.30
N TRP A 118 -3.11 -1.94 0.44
CA TRP A 118 -4.53 -2.04 0.11
C TRP A 118 -5.40 -1.54 1.27
N GLN A 119 -6.58 -1.06 0.93
CA GLN A 119 -7.58 -0.63 1.89
C GLN A 119 -8.99 -0.94 1.37
N SER A 120 -9.82 -1.55 2.21
CA SER A 120 -11.28 -1.42 2.12
C SER A 120 -11.69 -0.14 2.83
N GLY A 121 -12.47 0.73 2.19
CA GLY A 121 -12.71 2.13 2.63
C GLY A 121 -13.18 2.40 4.07
N SER A 122 -13.48 1.38 4.88
CA SER A 122 -13.82 1.48 6.30
C SER A 122 -12.74 0.92 7.25
N SER A 123 -11.59 0.46 6.75
CA SER A 123 -10.54 -0.19 7.55
C SER A 123 -9.19 0.48 7.32
N PRO A 124 -8.26 0.41 8.29
CA PRO A 124 -6.89 0.85 8.07
C PRO A 124 -6.26 0.11 6.88
N ALA A 125 -5.28 0.76 6.24
CA ALA A 125 -4.52 0.13 5.18
C ALA A 125 -3.75 -1.09 5.68
N GLU A 126 -3.62 -2.10 4.83
CA GLU A 126 -2.84 -3.30 5.09
C GLU A 126 -2.09 -3.74 3.85
N TRP A 127 -0.95 -4.39 4.08
CA TRP A 127 -0.18 -4.99 3.01
C TRP A 127 -0.81 -6.31 2.61
N ARG A 128 -1.03 -6.50 1.32
CA ARG A 128 -1.50 -7.76 0.76
C ARG A 128 -0.56 -8.27 -0.31
N VAL A 129 -0.40 -9.59 -0.36
CA VAL A 129 0.30 -10.28 -1.44
C VAL A 129 -0.71 -10.87 -2.41
N ASN A 130 -0.39 -10.77 -3.70
CA ASN A 130 -1.18 -11.31 -4.80
C ASN A 130 -0.25 -12.03 -5.78
N GLY A 131 -0.72 -13.11 -6.38
CA GLY A 131 -0.06 -13.78 -7.49
C GLY A 131 -0.74 -15.08 -7.87
N SER A 132 -0.17 -15.77 -8.87
CA SER A 132 -0.58 -17.16 -9.17
C SER A 132 0.15 -18.11 -8.23
N VAL A 133 -0.57 -19.11 -7.72
CA VAL A 133 -0.04 -20.07 -6.75
C VAL A 133 0.24 -21.40 -7.45
N TYR A 134 1.44 -21.93 -7.24
CA TYR A 134 1.87 -23.25 -7.71
C TYR A 134 1.99 -24.20 -6.52
N HIS A 135 0.88 -24.81 -6.14
CA HIS A 135 0.84 -25.84 -5.12
C HIS A 135 -0.46 -26.65 -5.20
N LYS A 136 -0.38 -27.98 -5.05
CA LYS A 136 -1.51 -28.89 -5.26
C LYS A 136 -2.68 -28.70 -4.27
N ASN A 137 -2.40 -28.20 -3.06
CA ASN A 137 -3.40 -28.06 -2.00
C ASN A 137 -3.89 -26.62 -1.81
N TRP A 138 -3.53 -25.70 -2.69
CA TRP A 138 -3.89 -24.28 -2.58
C TRP A 138 -4.74 -23.85 -3.78
N GLY A 139 -5.55 -22.81 -3.59
CA GLY A 139 -6.25 -22.17 -4.70
C GLY A 139 -5.24 -21.60 -5.71
N PRO A 140 -5.61 -21.46 -7.00
CA PRO A 140 -4.69 -21.04 -8.07
C PRO A 140 -4.22 -19.58 -7.95
N ARG A 141 -4.83 -18.79 -7.05
CA ARG A 141 -4.55 -17.39 -6.80
C ARG A 141 -4.54 -17.14 -5.30
N ILE A 142 -3.75 -16.17 -4.88
CA ILE A 142 -3.66 -15.71 -3.49
C ILE A 142 -4.05 -14.22 -3.40
N TRP A 143 -4.72 -13.84 -2.32
CA TRP A 143 -5.03 -12.46 -1.98
C TRP A 143 -5.07 -12.32 -0.46
N SER A 144 -3.89 -12.27 0.14
CA SER A 144 -3.72 -12.56 1.57
C SER A 144 -2.95 -11.45 2.25
N ARG A 145 -3.25 -11.20 3.53
CA ARG A 145 -2.59 -10.15 4.30
C ARG A 145 -1.15 -10.58 4.59
N VAL A 146 -0.19 -9.70 4.35
CA VAL A 146 1.21 -9.91 4.72
C VAL A 146 1.38 -9.61 6.20
N LEU A 147 1.90 -10.57 6.95
CA LEU A 147 2.23 -10.44 8.37
C LEU A 147 3.72 -10.19 8.58
N TYR A 148 4.56 -10.74 7.70
CA TYR A 148 6.00 -10.51 7.69
C TYR A 148 6.57 -10.80 6.30
N LEU A 149 7.56 -10.01 5.88
CA LEU A 149 8.24 -10.18 4.60
C LEU A 149 9.71 -10.53 4.85
N ASN A 150 10.08 -11.79 4.64
CA ASN A 150 11.45 -12.26 4.70
C ASN A 150 12.13 -12.05 3.33
N ARG A 151 12.70 -10.86 3.11
CA ARG A 151 13.37 -10.51 1.85
C ARG A 151 14.59 -11.39 1.57
N ALA A 152 15.32 -11.80 2.60
CA ALA A 152 16.54 -12.59 2.47
C ALA A 152 16.25 -14.00 1.90
N TRP A 153 15.14 -14.61 2.29
CA TRP A 153 14.76 -15.96 1.83
C TRP A 153 13.73 -15.94 0.70
N GLY A 154 13.31 -14.75 0.24
CA GLY A 154 12.25 -14.63 -0.74
C GLY A 154 10.94 -15.27 -0.27
N MET A 155 10.58 -15.05 0.99
CA MET A 155 9.37 -15.62 1.59
C MET A 155 8.51 -14.56 2.26
N ALA A 156 7.22 -14.81 2.36
CA ALA A 156 6.29 -14.01 3.15
C ALA A 156 5.48 -14.90 4.07
N LEU A 157 5.27 -14.44 5.30
CA LEU A 157 4.27 -14.99 6.19
C LEU A 157 2.96 -14.22 5.94
N THR A 158 1.90 -14.96 5.66
CA THR A 158 0.56 -14.43 5.45
C THR A 158 -0.42 -14.95 6.50
N ASP A 159 -1.64 -14.46 6.50
CA ASP A 159 -2.75 -15.03 7.27
C ASP A 159 -3.13 -16.46 6.84
N ASP A 160 -2.75 -16.87 5.63
CA ASP A 160 -2.90 -18.26 5.14
C ASP A 160 -1.66 -19.14 5.36
N GLY A 161 -0.58 -18.58 5.94
CA GLY A 161 0.68 -19.26 6.22
C GLY A 161 1.87 -18.78 5.37
N TRP A 162 2.97 -19.53 5.41
CA TRP A 162 4.20 -19.21 4.70
C TRP A 162 4.08 -19.47 3.20
N ILE A 163 4.56 -18.52 2.40
CA ILE A 163 4.65 -18.62 0.94
C ILE A 163 6.07 -18.31 0.45
N ARG A 164 6.47 -18.92 -0.67
CA ARG A 164 7.68 -18.59 -1.41
C ARG A 164 7.36 -17.61 -2.52
N LEU A 165 8.12 -16.54 -2.62
CA LEU A 165 7.98 -15.49 -3.61
C LEU A 165 8.88 -15.80 -4.81
N GLY A 166 8.28 -16.08 -5.97
CA GLY A 166 9.00 -16.32 -7.21
C GLY A 166 9.35 -15.02 -7.94
N ARG A 167 9.05 -14.97 -9.24
CA ARG A 167 9.30 -13.76 -10.05
C ARG A 167 8.32 -12.65 -9.65
N ARG A 168 8.80 -11.42 -9.48
CA ARG A 168 7.92 -10.25 -9.28
C ARG A 168 7.33 -9.80 -10.62
N ILE A 169 6.05 -9.37 -10.62
CA ILE A 169 5.44 -8.63 -11.75
C ILE A 169 6.07 -7.24 -11.82
#